data_AF-A0A0G0L5J4-F1
#
_entry.id   AF-A0A0G0L5J4-F1
#
_cell.length_a   1.000
_cell.length_b   1.000
_cell.length_c   1.000
_cell.angle_alpha   90.00
_cell.angle_beta   90.00
_cell.angle_gamma   90.00
#
_symmetry.space_group_name_H-M   'P 1'
#
loop_
_entity.id
_entity.type
_entity.pdbx_description
1 polymer ?
#
loop_
_entity_poly.entity_id
_entity_poly.type
_entity_poly.pdbx_seq_one_letter_code
_entity_poly.pdbx_strand_id
1 'polypeptide(L)'
;MNIYLIHGDNNLASYDRLQEYVNKGKGRGWEVTEIEDKELNTIDILRSNSLFGNKRLVVIINYLLLNSQIIKYINTSDDDVEVIIYNKTPIPISFIKQLTRVKNNEVFPLSKYLWKFIDSFYPGNVKNCLIYFHKSLENDPVELVFTILIGQLRDIFLALYSDEILPYPPWRLGNIKRQAGFFGKEKIKMTIDELAKIDIKVKTSSADLKDELDLFIMRKLE
;
A
#
# COMPACT_ATOMS: atom_id res chain seq x y z
N MET A 1 5.44 23.05 17.23
CA MET A 1 5.27 22.09 16.12
C MET A 1 4.96 20.69 16.61
N ASN A 2 3.93 20.05 16.03
CA ASN A 2 3.58 18.63 16.25
C ASN A 2 3.78 17.87 14.94
N ILE A 3 4.23 16.61 15.02
CA ILE A 3 4.53 15.79 13.84
C ILE A 3 3.62 14.55 13.83
N TYR A 4 3.00 14.30 12.68
CA TYR A 4 2.17 13.14 12.41
C TYR A 4 2.80 12.35 11.27
N LEU A 5 3.00 11.05 11.47
CA LEU A 5 3.52 10.17 10.43
C LEU A 5 2.38 9.31 9.89
N ILE A 6 2.25 9.27 8.57
CA ILE A 6 1.28 8.41 7.87
C ILE A 6 2.06 7.65 6.81
N HIS A 7 2.21 6.34 6.98
CA HIS A 7 3.00 5.55 6.04
C HIS A 7 2.63 4.08 6.03
N GLY A 8 2.92 3.39 4.94
CA GLY A 8 2.72 1.94 4.86
C GLY A 8 2.44 1.48 3.45
N ASP A 9 2.40 0.15 3.28
CA ASP A 9 2.23 -0.50 1.98
C ASP A 9 0.78 -0.43 1.47
N ASN A 10 -0.21 -0.24 2.35
CA ASN A 10 -1.60 0.01 1.97
C ASN A 10 -1.79 1.49 1.60
N ASN A 11 -1.46 1.81 0.34
CA ASN A 11 -1.51 3.16 -0.21
C ASN A 11 -2.90 3.78 -0.19
N LEU A 12 -3.94 2.99 -0.41
CA LEU A 12 -5.32 3.51 -0.43
C LEU A 12 -5.72 3.97 0.98
N ALA A 13 -5.61 3.07 1.97
CA ALA A 13 -5.98 3.40 3.34
C ALA A 13 -5.13 4.53 3.94
N SER A 14 -3.82 4.54 3.66
CA SER A 14 -2.94 5.62 4.13
C SER A 14 -3.23 6.96 3.46
N TYR A 15 -3.57 6.97 2.17
CA TYR A 15 -3.95 8.20 1.47
C TYR A 15 -5.31 8.73 1.93
N ASP A 16 -6.30 7.85 2.10
CA ASP A 16 -7.61 8.23 2.65
C ASP A 16 -7.44 8.87 4.03
N ARG A 17 -6.57 8.29 4.87
CA ARG A 17 -6.22 8.87 6.16
C ARG A 17 -5.57 10.24 6.06
N LEU A 18 -4.63 10.43 5.12
CA LEU A 18 -4.05 11.76 4.87
C LEU A 18 -5.15 12.77 4.50
N GLN A 19 -6.07 12.41 3.61
CA GLN A 19 -7.18 13.26 3.22
C GLN A 19 -8.09 13.61 4.40
N GLU A 20 -8.34 12.67 5.32
CA GLU A 20 -9.09 12.99 6.55
C GLU A 20 -8.41 14.10 7.39
N TYR A 21 -7.09 14.04 7.56
CA TYR A 21 -6.36 15.08 8.29
C TYR A 21 -6.39 16.43 7.56
N VAL A 22 -6.16 16.43 6.25
CA VAL A 22 -6.21 17.63 5.41
C VAL A 22 -7.60 18.27 5.46
N ASN A 23 -8.66 17.47 5.32
CA ASN A 23 -10.03 17.95 5.36
C ASN A 23 -10.42 18.49 6.75
N LYS A 24 -9.96 17.85 7.84
CA LYS A 24 -10.13 18.38 9.21
C LYS A 24 -9.41 19.71 9.41
N GLY A 25 -8.20 19.86 8.87
CA GLY A 25 -7.47 21.12 8.89
C GLY A 25 -8.21 22.22 8.14
N LYS A 26 -8.59 21.97 6.89
CA LYS A 26 -9.38 22.91 6.05
C LYS A 26 -10.69 23.29 6.72
N GLY A 27 -11.42 22.33 7.31
CA GLY A 27 -12.66 22.57 8.03
C GLY A 27 -12.51 23.44 9.29
N ARG A 28 -11.30 23.53 9.86
CA ARG A 28 -10.94 24.45 10.95
C ARG A 28 -10.39 25.78 10.45
N GLY A 29 -10.38 26.02 9.14
CA GLY A 29 -9.82 27.23 8.52
C GLY A 29 -8.29 27.24 8.48
N TRP A 30 -7.62 26.10 8.62
CA TRP A 30 -6.16 26.05 8.57
C TRP A 30 -5.66 26.22 7.14
N GLU A 31 -4.52 26.90 7.02
CA GLU A 31 -3.81 27.02 5.76
C GLU A 31 -3.00 25.74 5.52
N VAL A 32 -3.31 25.02 4.44
CA VAL A 32 -2.66 23.75 4.11
C VAL A 32 -1.66 23.97 2.97
N THR A 33 -0.41 23.58 3.19
CA THR A 33 0.66 23.61 2.18
C THR A 33 1.21 22.20 1.98
N GLU A 34 1.37 21.78 0.72
CA GLU A 34 1.94 20.48 0.37
C GLU A 34 3.32 20.66 -0.26
N ILE A 35 4.26 19.80 0.14
CA ILE A 35 5.66 19.79 -0.33
C ILE A 35 5.91 18.43 -0.97
N GLU A 36 6.06 18.42 -2.29
CA GLU A 36 6.32 17.22 -3.08
C GLU A 36 7.73 17.18 -3.69
N ASP A 37 8.40 18.35 -3.76
CA ASP A 37 9.67 18.52 -4.45
C ASP A 37 10.79 18.94 -3.48
N LYS A 38 12.01 18.46 -3.75
CA LYS A 38 13.25 18.84 -3.07
C LYS A 38 13.67 20.29 -3.37
N GLU A 39 13.24 20.85 -4.50
CA GLU A 39 13.60 22.23 -4.88
C GLU A 39 12.88 23.30 -4.04
N LEU A 40 11.78 22.93 -3.38
CA LEU A 40 11.07 23.82 -2.47
C LEU A 40 11.89 24.04 -1.20
N ASN A 41 12.11 25.30 -0.81
CA ASN A 41 12.75 25.62 0.45
C ASN A 41 11.81 25.27 1.62
N THR A 42 11.89 24.02 2.06
CA THR A 42 11.04 23.44 3.11
C THR A 42 11.14 24.22 4.42
N ILE A 43 12.32 24.75 4.75
CA ILE A 43 12.50 25.53 5.99
C ILE A 43 11.72 26.85 5.89
N ASP A 44 11.79 27.55 4.76
CA ASP A 44 11.04 28.81 4.57
C ASP A 44 9.53 28.56 4.61
N ILE A 45 9.06 27.47 3.99
CA ILE A 45 7.65 27.07 4.05
C ILE A 45 7.24 26.79 5.49
N LEU A 46 8.03 26.07 6.27
CA LEU A 46 7.71 25.79 7.67
C LEU A 46 7.75 27.06 8.56
N ARG A 47 8.66 28.00 8.27
CA ARG A 47 8.79 29.29 8.98
C ARG A 47 7.73 30.31 8.62
N SER A 48 7.15 30.21 7.43
CA SER A 48 6.22 31.23 6.95
C SER A 48 5.02 31.36 7.90
N ASN A 49 4.64 32.60 8.19
CA ASN A 49 3.45 32.87 8.99
C ASN A 49 2.25 32.98 8.05
N SER A 50 1.09 32.56 8.53
CA SER A 50 -0.15 32.81 7.79
C SER A 50 -0.42 34.30 7.75
N LEU A 51 -0.75 34.83 6.57
CA LEU A 51 -1.08 36.25 6.39
C LEU A 51 -2.32 36.68 7.20
N PHE A 52 -3.18 35.72 7.55
CA PHE A 52 -4.42 35.94 8.29
C PHE A 52 -4.35 35.44 9.74
N GLY A 53 -3.17 35.03 10.22
CA GLY A 53 -3.00 34.48 11.56
C GLY A 53 -3.62 33.09 11.76
N ASN A 54 -4.02 32.42 10.68
CA ASN A 54 -4.57 31.07 10.74
C ASN A 54 -3.47 30.06 11.10
N LYS A 55 -3.86 29.00 11.82
CA LYS A 55 -2.97 27.85 12.03
C LYS A 55 -2.63 27.20 10.69
N ARG A 56 -1.44 26.62 10.62
CA ARG A 56 -0.90 26.02 9.40
C ARG A 56 -0.73 24.52 9.53
N LEU A 57 -0.98 23.82 8.43
CA LEU A 57 -0.70 22.40 8.26
C LEU A 57 0.22 22.24 7.05
N VAL A 58 1.40 21.67 7.26
CA VAL A 58 2.35 21.37 6.19
C VAL A 58 2.40 19.87 5.97
N VAL A 59 2.09 19.43 4.75
CA VAL A 59 2.18 18.05 4.32
C VAL A 59 3.47 17.86 3.54
N ILE A 60 4.32 16.94 3.96
CA ILE A 60 5.58 16.60 3.31
C ILE A 60 5.42 15.21 2.70
N ILE A 61 5.36 15.17 1.38
CA ILE A 61 5.21 13.94 0.61
C ILE A 61 6.59 13.35 0.37
N ASN A 62 6.84 12.17 0.95
CA ASN A 62 8.12 11.47 1.01
C ASN A 62 9.09 12.00 2.08
N TYR A 63 9.43 11.13 3.04
CA TYR A 63 10.37 11.46 4.11
C TYR A 63 11.79 11.80 3.62
N LEU A 64 12.15 11.37 2.40
CA LEU A 64 13.45 11.67 1.78
C LEU A 64 13.62 13.14 1.38
N LEU A 65 12.56 13.96 1.45
CA LEU A 65 12.67 15.41 1.32
C LEU A 65 13.31 16.05 2.57
N LEU A 66 13.34 15.34 3.70
CA LEU A 66 13.84 15.84 4.97
C LEU A 66 15.33 15.56 5.14
N ASN A 67 16.16 16.55 4.81
CA ASN A 67 17.59 16.53 5.12
C ASN A 67 17.86 16.85 6.60
N SER A 68 19.12 16.71 7.02
CA SER A 68 19.54 16.92 8.42
C SER A 68 19.25 18.33 8.96
N GLN A 69 19.30 19.36 8.11
CA GLN A 69 18.99 20.73 8.50
C GLN A 69 17.49 20.91 8.78
N ILE A 70 16.64 20.34 7.92
CA ILE A 70 15.18 20.40 8.08
C ILE A 70 14.77 19.62 9.34
N ILE A 71 15.32 18.40 9.54
CA ILE A 71 15.05 17.60 10.74
C ILE A 71 15.45 18.36 12.00
N LYS A 72 16.64 18.98 12.00
CA LYS A 72 17.10 19.81 13.13
C LYS A 72 16.10 20.93 13.41
N TYR A 73 15.68 21.65 12.36
CA TYR A 73 14.74 22.75 12.50
C TYR A 73 13.37 22.29 13.04
N ILE A 74 12.78 21.23 12.48
CA ILE A 74 11.50 20.65 12.94
C ILE A 74 11.57 20.24 14.43
N ASN A 75 12.69 19.69 14.88
CA ASN A 75 12.87 19.25 16.26
C ASN A 75 13.02 20.41 17.27
N THR A 76 13.59 21.54 16.84
CA THR A 76 13.91 22.67 17.72
C THR A 76 12.92 23.83 17.63
N SER A 77 12.19 23.97 16.52
CA SER A 77 11.28 25.08 16.27
C SER A 77 10.02 24.98 17.15
N ASP A 78 9.63 26.10 17.74
CA ASP A 78 8.38 26.27 18.48
C ASP A 78 7.26 26.92 17.64
N ASP A 79 7.42 26.97 16.32
CA ASP A 79 6.42 27.50 15.41
C ASP A 79 5.09 26.73 15.56
N ASP A 80 3.97 27.45 15.53
CA ASP A 80 2.60 26.92 15.63
C ASP A 80 2.13 26.38 14.27
N VAL A 81 2.86 25.38 13.79
CA VAL A 81 2.57 24.63 12.56
C VAL A 81 2.47 23.14 12.89
N GLU A 82 1.50 22.50 12.26
CA GLU A 82 1.28 21.07 12.30
C GLU A 82 1.95 20.45 11.07
N VAL A 83 2.71 19.36 11.24
CA VAL A 83 3.45 18.71 10.14
C VAL A 83 2.96 17.28 9.96
N ILE A 84 2.55 16.94 8.75
CA ILE A 84 2.30 15.56 8.33
C ILE A 84 3.43 15.11 7.42
N ILE A 85 4.08 14.00 7.76
CA ILE A 85 5.03 13.33 6.87
C ILE A 85 4.31 12.10 6.31
N TYR A 86 4.01 12.14 5.02
CA TYR A 86 3.32 11.05 4.33
C TYR A 86 4.30 10.27 3.45
N ASN A 87 4.25 8.93 3.49
CA ASN A 87 5.06 8.10 2.62
C ASN A 87 4.31 6.85 2.15
N LYS A 88 4.40 6.53 0.86
CA LYS A 88 3.76 5.35 0.23
C LYS A 88 4.37 3.99 0.63
N THR A 89 5.42 4.02 1.44
CA THR A 89 6.08 2.82 1.96
C THR A 89 6.39 3.03 3.43
N PRO A 90 6.61 1.96 4.22
CA PRO A 90 7.01 2.08 5.60
C PRO A 90 8.25 2.98 5.78
N ILE A 91 8.15 4.00 6.62
CA ILE A 91 9.28 4.87 6.96
C ILE A 91 10.24 4.08 7.86
N PRO A 92 11.56 4.07 7.57
CA PRO A 92 12.52 3.36 8.41
C PRO A 92 12.52 3.85 9.86
N ILE A 93 12.59 2.91 10.80
CA ILE A 93 12.64 3.21 12.24
C ILE A 93 13.83 4.13 12.58
N SER A 94 14.96 3.98 11.88
CA SER A 94 16.14 4.83 12.02
C SER A 94 15.87 6.30 11.67
N PHE A 95 14.97 6.56 10.72
CA PHE A 95 14.54 7.92 10.39
C PHE A 95 13.55 8.45 11.44
N ILE A 96 12.55 7.65 11.82
CA ILE A 96 11.55 8.04 12.82
C ILE A 96 12.22 8.45 14.14
N LYS A 97 13.27 7.73 14.57
CA LYS A 97 14.05 8.05 15.78
C LYS A 97 14.76 9.41 15.73
N GLN A 98 14.94 10.01 14.56
CA GLN A 98 15.53 11.34 14.42
C GLN A 98 14.50 12.45 14.73
N LEU A 99 13.21 12.14 14.78
CA LEU A 99 12.13 13.10 15.04
C LEU A 99 11.74 13.07 16.53
N THR A 100 11.82 14.20 17.23
CA THR A 100 11.59 14.27 18.69
C THR A 100 10.18 14.68 19.08
N ARG A 101 9.38 15.21 18.15
CA ARG A 101 8.03 15.78 18.39
C ARG A 101 6.91 14.98 17.70
N VAL A 102 7.12 13.68 17.47
CA VAL A 102 6.11 12.79 16.86
C VAL A 102 4.95 12.58 17.84
N LYS A 103 3.78 13.13 17.50
CA LYS A 103 2.53 12.97 18.25
C LYS A 103 1.81 11.68 17.90
N ASN A 104 1.84 11.31 16.62
CA ASN A 104 1.23 10.08 16.15
C ASN A 104 2.06 9.44 15.03
N ASN A 105 2.06 8.11 15.00
CA ASN A 105 2.74 7.30 14.00
C ASN A 105 1.78 6.22 13.50
N GLU A 106 1.08 6.52 12.41
CA GLU A 106 0.06 5.64 11.84
C GLU A 106 0.70 4.81 10.71
N VAL A 107 0.80 3.50 10.95
CA VAL A 107 1.37 2.55 9.99
C VAL A 107 0.24 1.76 9.32
N PHE A 108 0.23 1.73 8.00
CA PHE A 108 -0.77 1.06 7.16
C PHE A 108 -0.14 -0.12 6.42
N PRO A 109 0.22 -1.23 7.09
CA PRO A 109 0.77 -2.40 6.42
C PRO A 109 -0.32 -3.11 5.62
N LEU A 110 0.06 -3.79 4.53
CA LEU A 110 -0.81 -4.79 3.91
C LEU A 110 -1.08 -5.95 4.88
N SER A 111 -2.25 -6.59 4.79
CA SER A 111 -2.57 -7.70 5.67
C SER A 111 -1.56 -8.83 5.52
N LYS A 112 -1.12 -9.40 6.65
CA LYS A 112 -0.34 -10.65 6.63
C LYS A 112 -1.13 -11.80 6.00
N TYR A 113 -2.47 -11.71 6.00
CA TYR A 113 -3.34 -12.70 5.39
C TYR A 113 -3.40 -12.59 3.87
N LEU A 114 -3.19 -11.40 3.31
CA LEU A 114 -3.04 -11.22 1.86
C LEU A 114 -1.90 -12.08 1.33
N TRP A 115 -0.71 -11.99 1.92
CA TRP A 115 0.43 -12.81 1.47
C TRP A 115 0.19 -14.31 1.66
N LYS A 116 -0.47 -14.71 2.75
CA LYS A 116 -0.88 -16.11 2.96
C LYS A 116 -1.89 -16.57 1.93
N PHE A 117 -2.84 -15.72 1.55
CA PHE A 117 -3.80 -16.00 0.49
C PHE A 117 -3.07 -16.26 -0.84
N ILE A 118 -2.21 -15.33 -1.24
CA ILE A 118 -1.41 -15.44 -2.48
C ILE A 118 -0.58 -16.73 -2.47
N ASP A 119 0.11 -17.05 -1.38
CA ASP A 119 0.93 -18.27 -1.27
C ASP A 119 0.08 -19.56 -1.25
N SER A 120 -1.19 -19.47 -0.84
CA SER A 120 -2.12 -20.59 -0.78
C SER A 120 -2.91 -20.82 -2.07
N PHE A 121 -2.85 -19.90 -3.03
CA PHE A 121 -3.60 -19.96 -4.29
C PHE A 121 -2.96 -20.93 -5.28
N TYR A 122 -3.32 -22.21 -5.17
CA TYR A 122 -2.92 -23.27 -6.10
C TYR A 122 -3.88 -24.47 -6.02
N PRO A 123 -3.95 -25.33 -7.05
CA PRO A 123 -4.82 -26.51 -7.05
C PRO A 123 -4.53 -27.48 -5.90
N GLY A 124 -5.57 -28.07 -5.32
CA GLY A 124 -5.50 -28.97 -4.17
C GLY A 124 -5.40 -28.28 -2.80
N ASN A 125 -5.55 -26.95 -2.73
CA ASN A 125 -5.42 -26.19 -1.47
C ASN A 125 -6.60 -25.23 -1.18
N VAL A 126 -7.79 -25.55 -1.70
CA VAL A 126 -9.03 -24.74 -1.59
C VAL A 126 -9.31 -24.26 -0.18
N LYS A 127 -9.28 -25.16 0.82
CA LYS A 127 -9.66 -24.86 2.20
C LYS A 127 -8.82 -23.72 2.78
N ASN A 128 -7.50 -23.79 2.64
CA ASN A 128 -6.62 -22.74 3.16
C ASN A 128 -6.75 -21.47 2.32
N CYS A 129 -6.94 -21.61 1.00
CA CYS A 129 -7.14 -20.48 0.10
C CYS A 129 -8.36 -19.64 0.50
N LEU A 130 -9.52 -20.26 0.72
CA LEU A 130 -10.74 -19.55 1.16
C LEU A 130 -10.57 -18.90 2.55
N ILE A 131 -9.95 -19.61 3.50
CA ILE A 131 -9.72 -19.05 4.84
C ILE A 131 -8.88 -17.77 4.76
N TYR A 132 -7.80 -17.79 3.98
CA TYR A 132 -6.93 -16.63 3.86
C TYR A 132 -7.51 -15.53 2.97
N PHE A 133 -8.30 -15.88 1.95
CA PHE A 133 -9.04 -14.92 1.13
C PHE A 133 -9.93 -14.05 2.02
N HIS A 134 -10.86 -14.66 2.76
CA HIS A 134 -11.78 -13.91 3.62
C HIS A 134 -11.06 -13.10 4.70
N LYS A 135 -10.00 -13.64 5.32
CA LYS A 135 -9.19 -12.89 6.30
C LYS A 135 -8.44 -11.71 5.69
N SER A 136 -8.10 -11.77 4.41
CA SER A 136 -7.53 -10.63 3.70
C SER A 136 -8.57 -9.53 3.53
N LEU A 137 -9.81 -9.90 3.18
CA LEU A 137 -10.91 -8.96 2.94
C LEU A 137 -11.37 -8.20 4.20
N GLU A 138 -10.98 -8.64 5.40
CA GLU A 138 -11.23 -7.89 6.64
C GLU A 138 -10.45 -6.56 6.68
N ASN A 139 -9.33 -6.44 5.95
CA ASN A 139 -8.44 -5.29 6.04
C ASN A 139 -8.03 -4.70 4.67
N ASP A 140 -8.18 -5.46 3.59
CA ASP A 140 -7.78 -5.05 2.25
C ASP A 140 -8.98 -5.08 1.28
N PRO A 141 -9.14 -4.09 0.40
CA PRO A 141 -10.15 -4.11 -0.66
C PRO A 141 -9.97 -5.32 -1.59
N VAL A 142 -11.09 -5.92 -2.03
CA VAL A 142 -11.06 -7.12 -2.89
C VAL A 142 -10.32 -6.88 -4.21
N GLU A 143 -10.39 -5.67 -4.76
CA GLU A 143 -9.71 -5.26 -5.99
C GLU A 143 -8.19 -5.27 -5.83
N LEU A 144 -7.70 -4.87 -4.65
CA LEU A 144 -6.27 -4.93 -4.32
C LEU A 144 -5.81 -6.38 -4.21
N VAL A 145 -6.58 -7.21 -3.49
CA VAL A 145 -6.32 -8.65 -3.35
C VAL A 145 -6.26 -9.32 -4.73
N PHE A 146 -7.23 -9.02 -5.60
CA PHE A 146 -7.29 -9.55 -6.96
C PHE A 146 -6.11 -9.08 -7.82
N THR A 147 -5.75 -7.79 -7.77
CA THR A 147 -4.62 -7.25 -8.53
C THR A 147 -3.30 -7.94 -8.17
N ILE A 148 -3.06 -8.17 -6.88
CA ILE A 148 -1.85 -8.85 -6.39
C ILE A 148 -1.86 -10.32 -6.81
N LEU A 149 -3.03 -10.97 -6.79
CA LEU A 149 -3.21 -12.34 -7.30
C LEU A 149 -2.85 -12.45 -8.78
N ILE A 150 -3.36 -11.56 -9.62
CA ILE A 150 -3.04 -11.56 -11.06
C ILE A 150 -1.54 -11.36 -11.29
N GLY A 151 -0.90 -10.46 -10.54
CA GLY A 151 0.55 -10.28 -10.58
C GLY A 151 1.30 -11.58 -10.26
N GLN A 152 0.87 -12.30 -9.22
CA GLN A 152 1.46 -13.60 -8.88
C GLN A 152 1.25 -14.65 -9.98
N LEU A 153 0.06 -14.74 -10.57
CA LEU A 153 -0.23 -15.71 -11.62
C LEU A 153 0.58 -15.43 -12.90
N ARG A 154 0.80 -14.15 -13.23
CA ARG A 154 1.75 -13.75 -14.28
C ARG A 154 3.16 -14.26 -13.99
N ASP A 155 3.64 -14.08 -12.76
CA ASP A 155 4.99 -14.53 -12.38
C ASP A 155 5.12 -16.06 -12.41
N ILE A 156 4.07 -16.78 -12.00
CA ILE A 156 3.97 -18.24 -12.13
C ILE A 156 4.00 -18.66 -13.61
N PHE A 157 3.23 -17.97 -14.46
CA PHE A 157 3.23 -18.21 -15.90
C PHE A 157 4.63 -18.02 -16.49
N LEU A 158 5.30 -16.91 -16.17
CA LEU A 158 6.67 -16.66 -16.62
C LEU A 158 7.63 -17.75 -16.14
N ALA A 159 7.54 -18.18 -14.88
CA ALA A 159 8.37 -19.26 -14.34
C ALA A 159 8.15 -20.63 -15.03
N LEU A 160 7.01 -20.84 -15.69
CA LEU A 160 6.70 -22.06 -16.43
C LEU A 160 7.12 -22.00 -17.90
N TYR A 161 7.21 -20.80 -18.48
CA TYR A 161 7.35 -20.61 -19.93
C TYR A 161 8.62 -19.85 -20.33
N SER A 162 9.33 -19.25 -19.39
CA SER A 162 10.52 -18.44 -19.63
C SER A 162 11.69 -18.92 -18.77
N ASP A 163 12.89 -18.88 -19.34
CA ASP A 163 14.15 -19.03 -18.60
C ASP A 163 14.60 -17.70 -17.96
N GLU A 164 13.82 -16.63 -18.13
CA GLU A 164 14.10 -15.32 -17.54
C GLU A 164 14.18 -15.40 -16.02
N ILE A 165 15.24 -14.81 -15.49
CA ILE A 165 15.44 -14.66 -14.06
C ILE A 165 14.50 -13.55 -13.60
N LEU A 166 13.41 -13.93 -12.93
CA LEU A 166 12.57 -12.96 -12.24
C LEU A 166 13.42 -12.22 -11.18
N PRO A 167 13.34 -10.88 -11.10
CA PRO A 167 14.19 -10.07 -10.22
C PRO A 167 13.69 -10.08 -8.77
N TYR A 168 13.40 -11.27 -8.24
CA TYR A 168 12.88 -11.46 -6.88
C TYR A 168 13.94 -12.09 -5.96
N PRO A 169 13.86 -11.83 -4.64
CA PRO A 169 14.68 -12.53 -3.67
C PRO A 169 14.49 -14.06 -3.72
N PRO A 170 15.49 -14.86 -3.30
CA PRO A 170 15.45 -16.32 -3.40
C PRO A 170 14.21 -16.98 -2.77
N TRP A 171 13.73 -16.47 -1.64
CA TRP A 171 12.55 -17.00 -0.96
C TRP A 171 11.27 -16.85 -1.80
N ARG A 172 11.12 -15.73 -2.50
CA ARG A 172 9.95 -15.45 -3.35
C ARG A 172 10.00 -16.29 -4.61
N LEU A 173 11.18 -16.44 -5.21
CA LEU A 173 11.40 -17.36 -6.33
C LEU A 173 11.06 -18.79 -5.95
N GLY A 174 11.46 -19.25 -4.75
CA GLY A 174 11.13 -20.56 -4.22
C GLY A 174 9.61 -20.79 -4.14
N ASN A 175 8.87 -19.81 -3.61
CA ASN A 175 7.40 -19.88 -3.56
C ASN A 175 6.77 -19.92 -4.95
N ILE A 176 7.18 -19.05 -5.87
CA ILE A 176 6.67 -19.02 -7.26
C ILE A 176 6.91 -20.37 -7.95
N LYS A 177 8.12 -20.92 -7.87
CA LYS A 177 8.46 -22.22 -8.47
C LYS A 177 7.65 -23.36 -7.88
N ARG A 178 7.41 -23.35 -6.56
CA ARG A 178 6.55 -24.34 -5.90
C ARG A 178 5.12 -24.27 -6.43
N GLN A 179 4.53 -23.07 -6.52
CA GLN A 179 3.18 -22.89 -7.06
C GLN A 179 3.09 -23.26 -8.55
N ALA A 180 4.10 -22.89 -9.34
CA ALA A 180 4.22 -23.31 -10.73
C ALA A 180 4.14 -24.83 -10.89
N GLY A 181 4.78 -25.59 -9.99
CA GLY A 181 4.69 -27.05 -9.98
C GLY A 181 3.28 -27.60 -9.77
N PHE A 182 2.44 -26.92 -8.98
CA PHE A 182 1.05 -27.33 -8.77
C PHE A 182 0.13 -27.00 -9.94
N PHE A 183 0.38 -25.91 -10.66
CA PHE A 183 -0.43 -25.56 -11.83
C PHE A 183 -0.01 -26.36 -13.07
N GLY A 184 1.29 -26.38 -13.38
CA GLY A 184 1.74 -26.78 -14.70
C GLY A 184 1.28 -25.82 -15.81
N LYS A 185 1.71 -26.11 -17.04
CA LYS A 185 1.61 -25.20 -18.20
C LYS A 185 0.19 -24.90 -18.67
N GLU A 186 -0.69 -25.89 -18.68
CA GLU A 186 -2.06 -25.74 -19.21
C GLU A 186 -2.99 -25.12 -18.17
N LYS A 187 -2.96 -25.60 -16.92
CA LYS A 187 -3.83 -25.10 -15.86
C LYS A 187 -3.60 -23.62 -15.56
N ILE A 188 -2.36 -23.14 -15.60
CA ILE A 188 -2.08 -21.71 -15.36
C ILE A 188 -2.74 -20.83 -16.44
N LYS A 189 -2.71 -21.25 -17.71
CA LYS A 189 -3.36 -20.54 -18.82
C LYS A 189 -4.87 -20.49 -18.62
N MET A 190 -5.48 -21.65 -18.38
CA MET A 190 -6.92 -21.74 -18.11
C MET A 190 -7.33 -20.88 -16.90
N THR A 191 -6.53 -20.88 -15.84
CA THR A 191 -6.76 -20.09 -14.64
C THR A 191 -6.75 -18.60 -14.93
N ILE A 192 -5.74 -18.12 -15.66
CA ILE A 192 -5.62 -16.71 -16.06
C ILE A 192 -6.78 -16.32 -16.98
N ASP A 193 -7.13 -17.15 -17.97
CA ASP A 193 -8.22 -16.89 -18.91
C ASP A 193 -9.58 -16.79 -18.20
N GLU A 194 -9.83 -17.64 -17.21
CA GLU A 194 -11.06 -17.60 -16.42
C GLU A 194 -11.12 -16.37 -15.51
N LEU A 195 -10.01 -16.01 -14.86
CA LEU A 195 -9.94 -14.80 -14.03
C LEU A 195 -10.04 -13.51 -14.87
N ALA A 196 -9.52 -13.51 -16.10
CA ALA A 196 -9.71 -12.40 -17.03
C ALA A 196 -11.20 -12.21 -17.41
N LYS A 197 -11.94 -13.31 -17.59
CA LYS A 197 -13.40 -13.23 -17.81
C LYS A 197 -14.14 -12.67 -16.59
N ILE A 198 -13.71 -13.03 -15.38
CA ILE A 198 -14.26 -12.46 -14.14
C ILE A 198 -14.00 -10.96 -14.09
N ASP A 199 -12.77 -10.51 -14.36
CA ASP A 199 -12.41 -9.07 -14.38
C ASP A 199 -13.30 -8.26 -15.35
N ILE A 200 -13.53 -8.79 -16.56
CA ILE A 200 -14.41 -8.16 -17.55
C ILE A 200 -15.85 -8.06 -17.03
N LYS A 201 -16.39 -9.14 -16.45
CA LYS A 201 -17.76 -9.15 -15.91
C LYS A 201 -17.94 -8.13 -14.78
N VAL A 202 -16.97 -8.04 -13.87
CA VAL A 202 -17.00 -7.10 -12.75
C VAL A 202 -16.93 -5.65 -13.26
N LYS A 203 -16.00 -5.36 -14.19
CA LYS A 203 -15.85 -4.01 -14.78
C LYS A 203 -17.04 -3.57 -15.63
N THR A 204 -17.85 -4.51 -16.11
CA THR A 204 -19.10 -4.26 -16.82
C THR A 204 -20.33 -4.33 -15.89
N SER A 205 -20.10 -4.27 -14.57
CA SER A 205 -21.14 -4.28 -13.52
C SER A 205 -22.11 -5.47 -13.61
N SER A 206 -21.64 -6.60 -14.16
CA SER A 206 -22.43 -7.81 -14.37
C SER A 206 -22.25 -8.86 -13.26
N ALA A 207 -21.30 -8.65 -12.35
CA ALA A 207 -21.02 -9.54 -11.22
C ALA A 207 -20.29 -8.81 -10.08
N ASP A 208 -20.33 -9.38 -8.87
CA ASP A 208 -19.50 -8.97 -7.74
C ASP A 208 -18.17 -9.75 -7.73
N LEU A 209 -17.05 -9.06 -7.51
CA LEU A 209 -15.72 -9.65 -7.60
C LEU A 209 -15.45 -10.67 -6.50
N LYS A 210 -15.92 -10.40 -5.27
CA LYS A 210 -15.69 -11.28 -4.14
C LYS A 210 -16.40 -12.62 -4.37
N ASP A 211 -17.67 -12.56 -4.76
CA ASP A 211 -18.48 -13.76 -4.98
C ASP A 211 -17.95 -14.61 -6.15
N GLU A 212 -17.54 -13.98 -7.25
CA GLU A 212 -16.93 -14.69 -8.39
C GLU A 212 -15.58 -15.33 -8.02
N LEU A 213 -14.77 -14.68 -7.17
CA LEU A 213 -13.53 -15.26 -6.68
C LEU A 213 -13.75 -16.43 -5.71
N ASP A 214 -14.72 -16.33 -4.80
CA ASP A 214 -15.11 -17.46 -3.93
C ASP A 214 -15.53 -18.66 -4.79
N LEU A 215 -16.40 -18.42 -5.77
CA LEU A 215 -16.86 -19.46 -6.68
C LEU A 215 -15.72 -20.06 -7.51
N PHE A 216 -14.81 -19.22 -8.00
CA PHE A 216 -13.62 -19.67 -8.73
C PHE A 216 -12.76 -20.57 -7.86
N ILE A 217 -12.40 -20.11 -6.65
CA ILE A 217 -11.55 -20.85 -5.72
C ILE A 217 -12.18 -22.21 -5.41
N MET A 218 -13.48 -22.25 -5.11
CA MET A 218 -14.20 -23.48 -4.80
C MET A 218 -14.24 -24.48 -5.97
N ARG A 219 -14.41 -24.01 -7.21
CA ARG A 219 -14.63 -24.89 -8.38
C ARG A 219 -13.37 -25.26 -9.14
N LYS A 220 -12.33 -24.42 -9.08
CA LYS A 220 -11.19 -24.50 -10.01
C LYS A 220 -9.87 -24.85 -9.34
N LEU A 221 -9.78 -24.62 -8.03
CA LEU A 221 -8.63 -24.99 -7.21
C LEU A 221 -8.83 -26.28 -6.41
N GLU A 222 -9.97 -26.97 -6.55
CA GLU A 222 -10.13 -28.35 -6.09
C GLU A 222 -9.14 -29.27 -6.82
#